data_AF-A0A8T5TDI9-F1
#
_entry.id   AF-A0A8T5TDI9-F1
#
_cell.length_a   1.000
_cell.length_b   1.000
_cell.length_c   1.000
_cell.angle_alpha   90.00
_cell.angle_beta   90.00
_cell.angle_gamma   90.00
#
_symmetry.space_group_name_H-M   'P 1'
#
loop_
_entity.id
_entity.type
_entity.pdbx_description
1 polymer ?
#
loop_
_entity_poly.entity_id
_entity_poly.type
_entity_poly.pdbx_seq_one_letter_code
_entity_poly.pdbx_strand_id
1 'polypeptide(L)'
;MSISFEEFIEKYYIDDFTKTLELKGQDKLNFYNDFNDIIKSIARIFDKLTNIASLRGGQVLMSLAKLEKTESVINKTDIKRSLSIDRLEKLLHAFEYLEENNYILIEKKTSKFHVIKLNEKDNPDFTLFREIIQKFWISPEEEEARVKKWRGM
;
A
#
# COMPACT_ATOMS: atom_id res chain seq x y z
N MET A 1 -14.27 -9.64 -3.20
CA MET A 1 -13.08 -9.58 -4.06
C MET A 1 -12.91 -8.13 -4.47
N SER A 2 -11.77 -7.50 -4.21
CA SER A 2 -11.45 -6.18 -4.74
C SER A 2 -10.78 -6.36 -6.10
N ILE A 3 -11.28 -5.70 -7.12
CA ILE A 3 -10.61 -5.61 -8.42
C ILE A 3 -9.33 -4.77 -8.27
N SER A 4 -8.24 -5.22 -8.89
CA SER A 4 -7.00 -4.46 -8.99
C SER A 4 -7.19 -3.22 -9.88
N PHE A 5 -6.50 -2.12 -9.56
CA PHE A 5 -6.49 -0.93 -10.40
C PHE A 5 -5.84 -1.20 -11.77
N GLU A 6 -4.81 -2.05 -11.80
CA GLU A 6 -4.14 -2.45 -13.04
C GLU A 6 -5.08 -3.30 -13.91
N GLU A 7 -5.75 -4.30 -13.33
CA GLU A 7 -6.74 -5.11 -14.03
C GLU A 7 -7.89 -4.27 -14.61
N PHE A 8 -8.35 -3.26 -13.87
CA PHE A 8 -9.40 -2.36 -14.34
C PHE A 8 -8.94 -1.51 -15.54
N ILE A 9 -7.72 -0.96 -15.48
CA ILE A 9 -7.15 -0.19 -16.58
C ILE A 9 -7.01 -1.07 -17.83
N GLU A 10 -6.45 -2.27 -17.68
CA GLU A 10 -6.24 -3.21 -18.79
C GLU A 10 -7.56 -3.68 -19.40
N LYS A 11 -8.53 -4.06 -18.56
CA LYS A 11 -9.84 -4.57 -19.00
C LYS A 11 -10.60 -3.56 -19.85
N TYR A 12 -10.49 -2.28 -19.53
CA TYR A 12 -11.23 -1.20 -20.19
C TYR A 12 -10.34 -0.29 -21.04
N TYR A 13 -9.07 -0.65 -21.25
CA TYR A 13 -8.11 0.11 -22.06
C TYR A 13 -8.05 1.60 -21.69
N ILE A 14 -8.12 1.92 -20.38
CA ILE A 14 -8.30 3.30 -19.90
C ILE A 14 -7.08 4.18 -20.19
N ASP A 15 -5.89 3.57 -20.29
CA ASP A 15 -4.62 4.24 -20.60
C ASP A 15 -4.17 4.07 -22.06
N ASP A 16 -4.96 3.40 -22.90
CA ASP A 16 -4.68 3.21 -24.32
C ASP A 16 -5.34 4.31 -25.15
N PHE A 17 -4.58 5.37 -25.43
CA PHE A 17 -5.02 6.50 -26.26
C PHE A 17 -5.18 6.14 -27.75
N THR A 18 -4.83 4.92 -28.17
CA THR A 18 -5.04 4.45 -29.55
C THR A 18 -6.44 3.84 -29.75
N LYS A 19 -7.16 3.55 -28.66
CA LYS A 19 -8.49 2.93 -28.69
C LYS A 19 -9.55 3.87 -28.14
N THR A 20 -10.73 3.80 -28.72
CA THR A 20 -11.93 4.45 -28.16
C THR A 20 -12.64 3.46 -27.24
N LEU A 21 -12.87 3.85 -25.98
CA LEU A 21 -13.69 3.06 -25.05
C LEU A 21 -15.16 3.09 -25.49
N GLU A 22 -15.62 2.02 -26.12
CA GLU A 22 -17.02 1.83 -26.51
C GLU A 22 -17.71 0.78 -25.62
N LEU A 23 -18.32 1.24 -24.52
CA LEU A 23 -19.13 0.36 -23.66
C LEU A 23 -20.55 0.22 -24.22
N LYS A 24 -21.03 -1.00 -24.49
CA LYS A 24 -22.38 -1.28 -24.98
C LYS A 24 -23.08 -2.34 -24.11
N GLY A 25 -24.40 -2.19 -23.94
CA GLY A 25 -25.23 -3.17 -23.22
C GLY A 25 -24.67 -3.56 -21.85
N GLN A 26 -24.39 -4.85 -21.68
CA GLN A 26 -23.87 -5.42 -20.43
C GLN A 26 -22.49 -4.87 -20.03
N ASP A 27 -21.66 -4.46 -20.99
CA ASP A 27 -20.32 -3.94 -20.70
C ASP A 27 -20.36 -2.61 -19.93
N LYS A 28 -21.39 -1.79 -20.15
CA LYS A 28 -21.62 -0.58 -19.35
C LYS A 28 -21.88 -0.95 -17.89
N LEU A 29 -22.75 -1.93 -17.66
CA LEU A 29 -23.09 -2.37 -16.30
C LEU A 29 -21.87 -2.95 -15.59
N ASN A 30 -21.09 -3.78 -16.29
CA ASN A 30 -19.86 -4.35 -15.76
C ASN A 30 -18.84 -3.26 -15.39
N PHE A 31 -18.64 -2.27 -16.26
CA PHE A 31 -17.77 -1.13 -15.99
C PHE A 31 -18.17 -0.38 -14.72
N TYR A 32 -19.46 -0.03 -14.59
CA TYR A 32 -19.94 0.68 -13.42
C TYR A 32 -19.84 -0.14 -12.13
N ASN A 33 -20.09 -1.45 -12.21
CA ASN A 33 -19.95 -2.34 -11.06
C ASN A 33 -18.49 -2.42 -10.59
N ASP A 34 -17.57 -2.66 -11.53
CA ASP A 34 -16.14 -2.75 -11.23
C ASP A 34 -15.60 -1.42 -10.66
N PHE A 35 -16.00 -0.30 -11.26
CA PHE A 35 -15.62 1.03 -10.79
C PHE A 35 -16.16 1.32 -9.38
N ASN A 36 -17.42 0.96 -9.12
CA ASN A 36 -18.02 1.09 -7.79
C ASN A 36 -17.29 0.22 -6.76
N ASP A 37 -16.83 -0.97 -7.13
CA ASP A 37 -16.10 -1.85 -6.23
C ASP A 37 -14.70 -1.30 -5.91
N ILE A 38 -14.02 -0.65 -6.86
CA ILE A 38 -12.80 0.12 -6.59
C ILE A 38 -13.08 1.25 -5.60
N ILE A 39 -14.11 2.07 -5.82
CA ILE A 39 -14.46 3.18 -4.92
C ILE A 39 -14.75 2.67 -3.51
N LYS A 40 -15.56 1.61 -3.38
CA LYS A 40 -15.85 0.99 -2.07
C LYS A 40 -14.59 0.46 -1.40
N SER A 41 -13.66 -0.11 -2.16
CA SER A 41 -12.38 -0.60 -1.63
C SER A 41 -11.52 0.55 -1.14
N ILE A 42 -11.42 1.66 -1.89
CA ILE A 42 -10.76 2.90 -1.46
C ILE A 42 -11.39 3.43 -0.17
N ALA A 43 -12.72 3.52 -0.10
CA ALA A 43 -13.41 3.98 1.11
C ALA A 43 -13.10 3.10 2.33
N ARG A 44 -13.09 1.77 2.16
CA ARG A 44 -12.70 0.82 3.22
C ARG A 44 -11.24 0.95 3.63
N ILE A 45 -10.33 1.24 2.69
CA ILE A 45 -8.93 1.53 3.00
C ILE A 45 -8.82 2.79 3.87
N PHE A 46 -9.48 3.89 3.48
CA PHE A 46 -9.49 5.13 4.27
C PHE A 46 -10.11 4.93 5.65
N ASP A 47 -11.22 4.21 5.74
CA ASP A 47 -11.86 3.86 7.01
C ASP A 47 -10.90 3.08 7.92
N LYS A 48 -10.20 2.06 7.38
CA LYS A 48 -9.15 1.35 8.13
C LYS A 48 -8.04 2.30 8.59
N LEU A 49 -7.48 3.11 7.69
CA LEU A 49 -6.36 4.01 8.01
C LEU A 49 -6.72 5.05 9.07
N THR A 50 -7.92 5.60 9.01
CA THR A 50 -8.39 6.63 9.96
C THR A 50 -8.78 6.07 11.33
N ASN A 51 -9.16 4.79 11.40
CA ASN A 51 -9.49 4.11 12.66
C ASN A 51 -8.32 3.34 13.28
N ILE A 52 -7.11 3.37 12.70
CA ILE A 52 -5.92 2.83 13.35
C ILE A 52 -5.60 3.67 14.60
N ALA A 53 -5.75 3.07 15.78
CA ALA A 53 -5.51 3.77 17.04
C ALA A 53 -4.01 4.08 17.27
N SER A 54 -3.10 3.35 16.62
CA SER A 54 -1.66 3.57 16.75
C SER A 54 -1.20 4.77 15.92
N LEU A 55 -0.60 5.77 16.58
CA LEU A 55 -0.13 7.04 15.97
C LEU A 55 0.71 6.87 14.70
N ARG A 56 1.48 5.78 14.61
CA ARG A 56 2.38 5.49 13.48
C ARG A 56 1.92 4.30 12.63
N GLY A 57 0.79 3.67 12.95
CA GLY A 57 0.33 2.45 12.28
C GLY A 57 0.04 2.66 10.79
N GLY A 58 -0.66 3.74 10.43
CA GLY A 58 -0.89 4.08 9.02
C GLY A 58 0.43 4.28 8.25
N GLN A 59 1.43 4.92 8.85
CA GLN A 59 2.74 5.12 8.23
C GLN A 59 3.50 3.81 8.01
N VAL A 60 3.42 2.88 8.98
CA VAL A 60 4.00 1.53 8.84
C VAL A 60 3.33 0.79 7.68
N LEU A 61 2.00 0.84 7.54
CA LEU A 61 1.29 0.20 6.43
C LEU A 61 1.68 0.79 5.08
N MET A 62 1.77 2.12 4.96
CA MET A 62 2.18 2.79 3.73
C MET A 62 3.62 2.43 3.35
N SER A 63 4.55 2.44 4.31
CA SER A 63 5.94 2.05 4.06
C SER A 63 6.07 0.58 3.65
N LEU A 64 5.34 -0.31 4.31
CA LEU A 64 5.33 -1.73 3.97
C LEU A 64 4.79 -1.97 2.55
N ALA A 65 3.66 -1.36 2.20
CA ALA A 65 3.10 -1.40 0.86
C ALA A 65 4.08 -0.91 -0.21
N LYS A 66 4.80 0.19 0.08
CA LYS A 66 5.80 0.76 -0.83
C LYS A 66 6.96 -0.19 -1.08
N LEU A 67 7.49 -0.81 -0.03
CA LEU A 67 8.69 -1.66 -0.08
C LEU A 67 8.45 -3.03 -0.73
N GLU A 68 7.22 -3.55 -0.74
CA GLU A 68 6.90 -4.87 -1.32
C GLU A 68 7.22 -5.00 -2.82
N LYS A 69 7.36 -3.89 -3.56
CA LYS A 69 7.79 -3.94 -4.98
C LYS A 69 9.30 -4.05 -5.15
N THR A 70 10.07 -3.57 -4.18
CA THR A 70 11.52 -3.34 -4.31
C THR A 70 12.35 -4.30 -3.49
N GLU A 71 11.78 -4.86 -2.42
CA GLU A 71 12.50 -5.70 -1.46
C GLU A 71 11.91 -7.11 -1.44
N SER A 72 12.78 -8.12 -1.53
CA SER A 72 12.36 -9.54 -1.44
C SER A 72 11.97 -9.95 -0.01
N VAL A 73 12.51 -9.26 0.98
CA VAL A 73 12.28 -9.49 2.40
C VAL A 73 12.32 -8.15 3.11
N ILE A 74 11.22 -7.78 3.79
CA ILE A 74 11.09 -6.51 4.51
C ILE A 74 11.19 -6.77 6.02
N ASN A 75 12.03 -5.99 6.70
CA ASN A 75 12.18 -6.01 8.14
C ASN A 75 11.83 -4.64 8.77
N LYS A 76 11.81 -4.59 10.11
CA LYS A 76 11.48 -3.37 10.88
C LYS A 76 12.42 -2.19 10.56
N THR A 77 13.69 -2.47 10.27
CA THR A 77 14.71 -1.46 9.94
C THR A 77 14.48 -0.86 8.56
N ASP A 78 14.03 -1.65 7.59
CA ASP A 78 13.72 -1.16 6.24
C ASP A 78 12.56 -0.17 6.29
N ILE A 79 11.52 -0.49 7.06
CA ILE A 79 10.37 0.40 7.30
C ILE A 79 10.81 1.68 7.99
N LYS A 80 11.68 1.57 9.00
CA LYS A 80 12.27 2.74 9.69
C LYS A 80 13.01 3.64 8.70
N ARG A 81 13.82 3.04 7.81
CA ARG A 81 14.59 3.76 6.79
C ARG A 81 13.68 4.45 5.79
N SER A 82 12.69 3.74 5.24
CA SER A 82 11.69 4.25 4.31
C SER A 82 10.91 5.45 4.87
N LEU A 83 10.63 5.45 6.18
CA LEU A 83 9.96 6.53 6.88
C LEU A 83 10.90 7.67 7.34
N SER A 84 12.21 7.57 7.09
CA SER A 84 13.24 8.50 7.59
C SER A 84 13.14 8.75 9.10
N ILE A 85 12.89 7.69 9.88
CA ILE A 85 12.79 7.76 11.33
C ILE A 85 14.16 7.43 11.96
N ASP A 86 14.57 8.24 12.93
CA ASP A 86 15.83 8.10 13.67
C ASP A 86 15.89 6.80 14.51
N ARG A 87 14.81 6.50 15.24
CA ARG A 87 14.76 5.47 16.29
C ARG A 87 13.64 4.46 16.04
N LEU A 88 13.98 3.17 16.06
CA LEU A 88 13.01 2.09 15.79
C LEU A 88 11.93 2.01 16.88
N GLU A 89 12.27 2.42 18.10
CA GLU A 89 11.40 2.43 19.28
C GLU A 89 10.10 3.22 19.02
N LYS A 90 10.17 4.25 18.17
CA LYS A 90 9.01 5.07 17.77
C LYS A 90 7.97 4.29 16.96
N LEU A 91 8.32 3.11 16.44
CA LEU A 91 7.46 2.25 15.64
C LEU A 91 7.02 0.98 16.38
N LEU A 92 7.56 0.68 17.57
CA LEU A 92 7.28 -0.59 18.25
C LEU A 92 5.80 -0.81 18.52
N HIS A 93 5.15 0.19 19.14
CA HIS A 93 3.70 0.17 19.37
C HIS A 93 2.89 0.05 18.07
N ALA A 94 3.38 0.58 16.95
CA ALA A 94 2.72 0.41 15.66
C ALA A 94 2.82 -1.02 15.14
N PHE A 95 4.00 -1.65 15.24
CA PHE A 95 4.14 -3.05 14.87
C PHE A 95 3.27 -3.98 15.73
N GLU A 96 3.28 -3.78 17.04
CA GLU A 96 2.48 -4.56 17.99
C GLU A 96 0.98 -4.42 17.68
N TYR A 97 0.47 -3.20 17.60
CA TYR A 97 -0.93 -2.94 17.29
C TYR A 97 -1.36 -3.55 15.93
N LEU A 98 -0.54 -3.37 14.89
CA LEU A 98 -0.89 -3.86 13.55
C LEU A 98 -0.85 -5.39 13.46
N GLU A 99 0.05 -6.04 14.19
CA GLU A 99 0.12 -7.50 14.29
C GLU A 99 -1.09 -8.03 15.07
N GLU A 100 -1.39 -7.46 16.24
CA GLU A 100 -2.54 -7.85 17.09
C GLU A 100 -3.89 -7.70 16.38
N ASN A 101 -4.02 -6.67 15.54
CA ASN A 101 -5.24 -6.39 14.78
C ASN A 101 -5.23 -6.99 13.36
N ASN A 102 -4.32 -7.94 13.08
CA ASN A 102 -4.24 -8.69 11.82
C ASN A 102 -4.06 -7.83 10.55
N TYR A 103 -3.51 -6.63 10.65
CA TYR A 103 -3.16 -5.83 9.47
C TYR A 103 -1.85 -6.29 8.84
N ILE A 104 -0.91 -6.79 9.64
CA ILE A 104 0.37 -7.31 9.16
C ILE A 104 0.63 -8.71 9.69
N LEU A 105 1.47 -9.45 8.99
CA LEU A 105 2.03 -10.72 9.44
C LEU A 105 3.51 -10.53 9.74
N ILE A 106 3.95 -11.01 10.90
CA ILE A 106 5.37 -11.00 11.29
C ILE A 106 5.87 -12.43 11.41
N GLU A 107 6.63 -12.89 10.42
CA GLU A 107 7.31 -14.18 10.45
C GLU A 107 8.65 -14.05 11.19
N LYS A 108 8.76 -14.68 12.36
CA LYS A 108 10.00 -14.67 13.14
C LYS A 108 10.98 -15.71 12.62
N LYS A 109 12.06 -15.27 11.96
CA LYS A 109 13.14 -16.16 11.49
C LYS A 109 14.21 -16.36 12.57
N THR A 110 14.55 -15.31 13.31
CA THR A 110 15.41 -15.35 14.51
C THR A 110 14.91 -14.35 15.55
N SER A 111 15.52 -14.31 16.75
CA SER A 111 15.16 -13.31 17.78
C SER A 111 15.39 -11.86 17.35
N LYS A 112 16.23 -11.63 16.33
CA LYS A 112 16.57 -10.29 15.81
C LYS A 112 16.07 -10.04 14.39
N PHE A 113 15.69 -11.08 13.65
CA PHE A 113 15.29 -10.98 12.25
C PHE A 113 13.84 -11.43 12.06
N HIS A 114 13.01 -10.48 11.70
CA HIS A 114 11.58 -10.65 11.46
C HIS A 114 11.25 -10.20 10.04
N VAL A 115 10.47 -11.00 9.34
CA VAL A 115 9.94 -10.66 8.01
C VAL A 115 8.52 -10.16 8.18
N ILE A 116 8.22 -9.00 7.60
CA ILE A 116 6.96 -8.30 7.76
C ILE A 116 6.27 -8.24 6.41
N LYS A 117 4.96 -8.54 6.38
CA LYS A 117 4.13 -8.51 5.15
C LYS A 117 2.75 -7.96 5.46
N LEU A 118 2.10 -7.34 4.47
CA LEU A 118 0.68 -7.01 4.58
C LEU A 118 -0.15 -8.29 4.66
N ASN A 119 -1.17 -8.30 5.51
CA ASN A 119 -2.10 -9.43 5.59
C ASN A 119 -3.20 -9.30 4.53
N GLU A 120 -2.84 -9.45 3.24
CA GLU A 120 -3.79 -9.34 2.12
C GLU A 120 -4.88 -10.42 2.16
N LYS A 121 -4.61 -11.57 2.80
CA LYS A 121 -5.57 -12.66 2.95
C LYS A 121 -6.81 -12.22 3.76
N ASP A 122 -6.58 -11.61 4.90
CA ASP A 122 -7.67 -11.14 5.78
C ASP A 122 -8.12 -9.71 5.41
N ASN A 123 -7.29 -9.00 4.63
CA ASN A 123 -7.55 -7.65 4.17
C ASN A 123 -7.37 -7.56 2.63
N PRO A 124 -8.32 -8.08 1.83
CA PRO A 124 -8.18 -8.12 0.37
C PRO A 124 -8.02 -6.73 -0.26
N ASP A 125 -8.58 -5.69 0.37
CA ASP A 125 -8.42 -4.30 -0.09
C ASP A 125 -6.95 -3.83 -0.06
N PHE A 126 -6.06 -4.56 0.63
CA PHE A 126 -4.64 -4.25 0.66
C PHE A 126 -3.93 -4.45 -0.68
N THR A 127 -4.45 -5.28 -1.58
CA THR A 127 -3.94 -5.36 -2.94
C THR A 127 -4.06 -4.00 -3.65
N LEU A 128 -5.26 -3.40 -3.63
CA LEU A 128 -5.50 -2.08 -4.20
C LEU A 128 -4.75 -0.98 -3.45
N PHE A 129 -4.70 -1.04 -2.11
CA PHE A 129 -3.91 -0.12 -1.30
C PHE A 129 -2.45 -0.11 -1.74
N ARG A 130 -1.86 -1.29 -1.91
CA ARG A 130 -0.47 -1.45 -2.31
C ARG A 130 -0.20 -0.82 -3.67
N GLU A 131 -1.04 -1.09 -4.66
CA GLU A 131 -0.92 -0.51 -6.00
C GLU A 131 -0.96 1.02 -5.95
N ILE A 132 -1.93 1.59 -5.21
CA ILE A 132 -2.05 3.04 -5.04
C ILE A 132 -0.79 3.63 -4.40
N ILE A 133 -0.32 3.03 -3.31
CA ILE A 133 0.86 3.51 -2.58
C ILE A 133 2.13 3.41 -3.43
N GLN A 134 2.33 2.30 -4.12
CA GLN A 134 3.51 2.11 -4.98
C GLN A 134 3.54 3.11 -6.13
N LYS A 135 2.38 3.43 -6.71
CA LYS A 135 2.26 4.31 -7.88
C LYS A 135 2.29 5.80 -7.52
N PHE A 136 1.62 6.20 -6.43
CA PHE A 136 1.33 7.60 -6.16
C PHE A 136 1.98 8.17 -4.90
N TRP A 137 2.35 7.32 -3.93
CA TRP A 137 2.96 7.82 -2.70
C TRP A 137 4.49 7.88 -2.80
N ILE A 138 5.04 9.03 -2.39
CA ILE A 138 6.47 9.25 -2.24
C ILE A 138 6.80 9.09 -0.76
N SER A 139 7.65 8.13 -0.45
CA SER A 139 8.11 7.89 0.92
C SER A 139 9.03 9.00 1.41
N PRO A 140 9.11 9.25 2.73
CA PRO A 140 10.06 10.22 3.29
C PRO A 140 11.51 9.99 2.84
N GLU A 141 11.97 8.74 2.73
CA GLU A 141 13.31 8.42 2.22
C GLU A 141 13.51 8.90 0.77
N GLU A 142 12.54 8.63 -0.11
CA GLU A 142 12.58 9.08 -1.50
C GLU A 142 12.54 10.62 -1.61
N GLU A 143 11.75 11.27 -0.76
CA GLU A 143 11.66 12.72 -0.70
C GLU A 143 12.99 13.34 -0.27
N GLU A 144 13.63 12.81 0.79
CA GLU A 144 14.95 13.26 1.23
C GLU A 144 16.02 13.05 0.15
N ALA A 145 15.99 11.91 -0.54
CA ALA A 145 16.90 11.63 -1.66
C ALA A 145 16.68 12.61 -2.82
N ARG A 146 15.42 12.94 -3.13
CA ARG A 146 15.07 13.94 -4.14
C ARG A 146 15.60 15.31 -3.74
N VAL A 147 15.34 15.77 -2.52
CA VAL A 147 15.83 17.07 -2.03
C VAL A 147 17.36 17.13 -2.05
N LYS A 148 18.07 16.06 -1.65
CA LYS A 148 19.53 15.99 -1.73
C LYS A 148 20.04 16.11 -3.17
N LYS A 149 19.37 15.47 -4.14
CA LYS A 149 19.72 15.57 -5.56
C LYS A 149 19.52 16.99 -6.11
N TRP A 150 18.51 17.71 -5.64
CA TRP A 150 18.26 19.11 -6.00
C TRP A 150 19.27 20.04 -5.32
N ARG A 151 19.72 19.71 -4.11
CA ARG A 151 20.87 20.29 -3.42
C ARG A 151 22.22 19.75 -3.95
N GLY A 152 22.27 19.38 -5.22
CA GLY A 152 23.52 19.35 -6.00
C GLY A 152 24.10 20.74 -6.26
N MET A 153 23.62 21.76 -5.52
CA MET A 153 24.33 22.92 -4.97
C MET A 153 24.34 22.80 -3.44
#